data_AF-A0A846NB82-F1
#
_entry.id   AF-A0A846NB82-F1
#
_cell.length_a   1.000
_cell.length_b   1.000
_cell.length_c   1.000
_cell.angle_alpha   90.00
_cell.angle_beta   90.00
_cell.angle_gamma   90.00
#
_symmetry.space_group_name_H-M   'P 1'
#
loop_
_entity.id
_entity.type
_entity.pdbx_description
1 polymer ?
#
loop_
_entity_poly.entity_id
_entity_poly.type
_entity_poly.pdbx_seq_one_letter_code
_entity_poly.pdbx_strand_id
1 'polypeptide(L)' 'KAGQVEFTTLWGKFKINPETGLQLGHDMVVMMWIEGKKYIVWPPEAAERDPVYPRPAWGEIPG' A
#
# COMPACT_ATOMS: atom_id res chain seq x y z
N LYS A 1 14.90 -26.32 -9.77
CA LYS A 1 13.64 -25.58 -9.98
C LYS A 1 13.51 -24.57 -8.85
N ALA A 2 13.82 -23.30 -9.10
CA ALA A 2 13.60 -22.21 -8.15
C ALA A 2 12.24 -21.60 -8.53
N GLY A 3 11.21 -21.63 -7.68
CA GLY A 3 9.92 -21.11 -8.14
C GLY A 3 8.83 -20.94 -7.10
N GLN A 4 8.82 -21.69 -6.01
CA GLN A 4 7.84 -21.47 -4.94
C GLN A 4 8.50 -20.81 -3.75
N VAL A 5 8.46 -19.49 -3.75
CA VAL A 5 8.83 -18.67 -2.61
C VAL A 5 7.52 -18.13 -2.03
N GLU A 6 7.08 -18.72 -0.91
CA GLU A 6 5.95 -18.26 -0.12
C GLU A 6 6.37 -18.17 1.34
N PHE A 7 6.44 -16.97 1.90
CA PHE A 7 6.77 -16.74 3.31
C PHE A 7 6.08 -15.49 3.83
N THR A 8 5.88 -15.41 5.15
CA THR A 8 5.25 -14.24 5.78
C THR A 8 6.34 -13.30 6.30
N THR A 9 6.26 -12.03 5.90
CA THR A 9 7.11 -10.96 6.40
C THR A 9 6.37 -10.16 7.47
N LEU A 10 7.07 -9.24 8.14
CA LEU A 10 6.42 -8.22 8.97
C LEU A 10 5.37 -7.39 8.20
N TRP A 11 5.50 -7.34 6.87
CA TRP A 11 4.64 -6.58 5.95
C TRP A 11 3.56 -7.43 5.26
N GLY A 12 3.34 -8.66 5.72
CA GLY A 12 2.34 -9.57 5.17
C GLY A 12 2.91 -10.68 4.30
N LYS A 13 2.02 -11.32 3.53
CA LYS A 13 2.36 -12.49 2.72
C LYS A 13 3.27 -12.08 1.57
N PHE A 14 4.34 -12.83 1.36
CA PHE A 14 5.21 -12.69 0.20
C PHE A 14 5.09 -13.95 -0.63
N LYS A 15 4.67 -13.80 -1.88
CA LYS A 15 4.51 -14.90 -2.84
C LYS A 15 5.03 -14.45 -4.19
N ILE A 16 5.79 -15.30 -4.87
CA ILE A 16 6.25 -15.04 -6.24
C ILE A 16 5.56 -16.01 -7.21
N ASN A 17 5.12 -15.50 -8.36
CA ASN A 17 4.66 -16.31 -9.49
C ASN A 17 5.87 -17.05 -10.10
N PRO A 18 5.91 -18.39 -10.06
CA PRO A 18 7.04 -19.17 -10.57
C PRO A 18 7.30 -19.01 -12.08
N GLU A 19 6.30 -18.61 -12.86
CA GLU A 19 6.39 -18.52 -14.33
C GLU A 19 6.78 -17.11 -14.79
N THR A 20 6.25 -16.08 -14.13
CA THR A 20 6.44 -14.67 -14.54
C THR A 20 7.39 -13.89 -13.64
N GLY A 21 7.71 -14.40 -12.46
CA GLY A 21 8.50 -13.70 -11.43
C GLY A 21 7.74 -12.59 -10.70
N LEU A 22 6.44 -12.39 -10.99
CA LEU A 22 5.64 -11.33 -10.37
C LEU A 22 5.33 -11.65 -8.90
N GLN A 23 5.44 -10.65 -8.03
CA GLN A 23 5.06 -10.78 -6.63
C GLN A 23 3.52 -10.80 -6.50
N LEU A 24 2.97 -11.94 -6.11
CA LEU A 24 1.53 -12.19 -5.92
C LEU A 24 1.05 -11.97 -4.48
N GLY A 25 1.97 -11.80 -3.52
CA GLY A 25 1.62 -11.70 -2.09
C GLY A 25 1.42 -10.28 -1.57
N HIS A 26 1.86 -9.26 -2.32
CA HIS A 26 1.83 -7.88 -1.83
C HIS A 26 0.44 -7.27 -2.03
N ASP A 27 -0.35 -7.23 -0.97
CA ASP A 27 -1.52 -6.36 -0.90
C ASP A 27 -1.01 -4.93 -0.68
N MET A 28 -0.85 -4.16 -1.77
CA MET A 28 -0.37 -2.78 -1.69
C MET A 28 -1.41 -1.91 -1.01
N VAL A 29 -1.03 -1.30 0.12
CA VAL A 29 -1.81 -0.23 0.73
C VAL A 29 -1.41 1.13 0.13
N VAL A 30 -2.39 1.95 -0.18
CA VAL A 30 -2.16 3.35 -0.58
C VAL A 30 -2.24 4.20 0.67
N MET A 31 -1.23 5.04 0.91
CA MET A 31 -1.21 5.97 2.03
C MET A 31 -1.25 7.41 1.54
N MET A 32 -1.98 8.26 2.26
CA MET A 32 -2.03 9.70 2.03
C MET A 32 -1.72 10.47 3.32
N TRP A 33 -1.06 11.61 3.18
CA TRP A 33 -0.97 12.60 4.24
C TRP A 33 -2.21 13.48 4.20
N ILE A 34 -2.98 13.46 5.29
CA ILE A 34 -4.19 14.27 5.44
C ILE A 34 -4.04 15.01 6.78
N GLU A 35 -4.09 16.34 6.75
CA GLU A 35 -3.96 17.20 7.94
C GLU A 35 -2.72 16.86 8.79
N GLY A 36 -1.57 16.68 8.13
CA GLY A 36 -0.30 16.40 8.80
C GLY A 36 -0.13 14.98 9.35
N LYS A 37 -1.09 14.07 9.12
CA LYS A 37 -1.01 12.66 9.55
C LYS A 37 -1.09 11.70 8.37
N LYS A 38 -0.37 10.59 8.43
CA LYS A 38 -0.45 9.50 7.44
C LYS A 38 -1.65 8.62 7.75
N TYR A 39 -2.46 8.31 6.73
CA TYR A 39 -3.56 7.35 6.79
C TYR A 39 -3.47 6.38 5.62
N ILE A 40 -3.86 5.13 5.83
CA ILE A 40 -4.16 4.20 4.74
C ILE A 40 -5.52 4.58 4.14
N VAL A 41 -5.58 4.70 2.81
CA VAL A 41 -6.79 5.11 2.08
C VAL A 41 -7.29 4.06 1.08
N TRP A 42 -6.52 3.00 0.84
CA TRP A 42 -6.87 1.90 -0.04
C TRP A 42 -6.01 0.66 0.30
N PRO A 43 -6.49 -0.57 0.11
CA PRO A 43 -7.83 -0.97 -0.34
C PRO A 43 -8.93 -0.73 0.72
N PRO A 44 -10.22 -0.69 0.34
CA PRO A 44 -11.30 -0.28 1.25
C PRO A 44 -11.37 -1.08 2.55
N GLU A 45 -11.02 -2.37 2.50
CA GLU A 45 -10.95 -3.26 3.66
C GLU A 45 -9.86 -2.89 4.68
N ALA A 46 -8.86 -2.11 4.26
CA ALA A 46 -7.76 -1.63 5.08
C ALA A 46 -7.73 -0.09 5.20
N ALA A 47 -8.71 0.61 4.61
CA ALA A 47 -8.75 2.06 4.59
C ALA A 47 -9.15 2.60 5.97
N GLU A 48 -8.28 3.42 6.56
CA GLU A 48 -8.54 4.16 7.79
C GLU A 48 -9.29 5.47 7.52
N ARG A 49 -9.17 6.01 6.30
CA ARG A 49 -9.83 7.24 5.86
C ARG A 49 -10.06 7.23 4.36
N ASP A 50 -11.07 7.94 3.88
CA ASP A 50 -11.26 8.15 2.46
C ASP A 50 -10.12 8.99 1.85
N PRO A 51 -9.71 8.69 0.61
CA PRO A 51 -8.72 9.51 -0.09
C PRO A 51 -9.25 10.92 -0.36
N VAL A 52 -8.48 11.95 0.00
CA VAL A 52 -8.87 13.36 -0.17
C VAL A 52 -8.34 13.92 -1.49
N TYR A 53 -9.25 14.37 -2.36
CA TYR A 53 -8.95 14.99 -3.65
C TYR A 53 -9.80 16.26 -3.89
N PRO A 54 -9.27 17.29 -4.60
CA PRO A 54 -7.89 17.42 -5.04
C PRO A 54 -6.95 17.62 -3.84
N ARG A 55 -5.74 17.06 -3.92
CA ARG A 55 -4.73 17.29 -2.87
C ARG A 55 -4.41 18.79 -2.85
N PRO A 56 -4.42 19.47 -1.68
CA PRO A 56 -4.05 20.88 -1.60
C PRO A 56 -2.68 21.11 -2.24
N ALA A 57 -2.51 22.26 -2.91
CA ALA A 57 -1.24 22.60 -3.54
C ALA A 57 -0.15 22.68 -2.47
N TRP A 58 1.12 22.53 -2.85
CA TRP A 58 2.29 22.46 -1.96
C TRP A 58 2.57 23.74 -1.12
N GLY A 59 1.59 24.64 -0.93
CA GLY A 59 1.65 25.80 -0.03
C GLY A 59 0.41 25.96 0.86
N GLU A 60 -0.59 25.09 0.73
CA GLU A 60 -1.86 25.17 1.47
C GLU A 60 -1.94 24.15 2.61
N ILE A 61 -0.94 23.26 2.75
CA ILE A 61 -0.86 22.32 3.86
C ILE A 61 -0.47 23.13 5.11
N PRO A 62 -1.35 23.23 6.14
CA PRO A 62 -0.96 23.84 7.40
C PRO A 62 0.16 22.99 8.00
N GLY A 63 1.29 23.65 8.31
CA GLY A 63 2.44 23.04 8.98
C GLY A 63 2.17 22.71 10.44
#